data_AF-A0A0R2JZ46-F1
#
_entry.id   AF-A0A0R2JZ46-F1
#
_cell.length_a   1.000
_cell.length_b   1.000
_cell.length_c   1.000
_cell.angle_alpha   90.00
_cell.angle_beta   90.00
_cell.angle_gamma   90.00
#
_symmetry.space_group_name_H-M   'P 1'
#
loop_
_entity.id
_entity.type
_entity.pdbx_description
1 polymer ?
#
loop_
_entity_poly.entity_id
_entity_poly.type
_entity_poly.pdbx_seq_one_letter_code
_entity_poly.pdbx_strand_id
1 'polypeptide(L)'
;MSGYTVDKKIVPEFIPTATTTAPTSSIVTVTYTPIFSYGQLTVTRTINYTGAGNKTPSSKIETLTYNSVTNEGTGETSYTPMGAYAAVKSPKITGYSVDYEIVAEEIPVASLTMPVNQVVLVTYTLIPVKPVEPVKPVKPSKPAAPDTPDSLQTQGPKKEPVVQSVMSGSEMTEVRSSKQSVDTQAKVDKTAKITAKMLPQTNEQTTSILSLIGVALLTLWTSLFGLKRKQHEKD
;
A
#
# COMPACT_ATOMS: atom_id res chain seq x y z
N MET A 1 -35.37 -30.16 -15.80
CA MET A 1 -34.17 -29.31 -16.05
C MET A 1 -33.82 -28.67 -14.72
N SER A 2 -32.55 -28.67 -14.29
CA SER A 2 -32.17 -27.92 -13.08
C SER A 2 -32.30 -26.42 -13.33
N GLY A 3 -32.54 -25.62 -12.29
CA GLY A 3 -32.58 -24.16 -12.40
C GLY A 3 -33.80 -23.56 -13.13
N TYR A 4 -34.81 -24.36 -13.47
CA TYR A 4 -36.07 -23.89 -14.04
C TYR A 4 -37.27 -24.51 -13.30
N THR A 5 -38.33 -23.72 -13.15
CA THR A 5 -39.68 -24.24 -12.87
C THR A 5 -40.44 -24.42 -14.20
N VAL A 6 -41.44 -25.30 -14.21
CA VAL A 6 -42.26 -25.60 -15.40
C VAL A 6 -43.75 -25.45 -15.07
N ASP A 7 -44.50 -24.79 -15.96
CA ASP A 7 -45.95 -24.59 -15.80
C ASP A 7 -46.74 -25.90 -15.88
N LYS A 8 -46.32 -26.81 -16.76
CA LYS A 8 -46.94 -28.11 -17.03
C LYS A 8 -45.90 -29.21 -16.84
N LYS A 9 -45.98 -29.91 -15.71
CA LYS A 9 -45.14 -31.09 -15.44
C LYS A 9 -45.51 -32.30 -16.33
N ILE A 10 -46.74 -32.33 -16.81
CA ILE A 10 -47.29 -33.38 -17.69
C ILE A 10 -48.14 -32.67 -18.75
N VAL A 11 -48.00 -33.07 -20.02
CA VAL A 11 -48.93 -32.73 -21.08
C VAL A 11 -50.10 -33.72 -21.01
N PRO A 12 -51.36 -33.28 -20.84
CA PRO A 12 -52.49 -34.20 -20.74
C PRO A 12 -52.64 -34.99 -22.05
N GLU A 13 -52.85 -36.29 -21.91
CA GLU A 13 -53.16 -37.18 -23.04
C GLU A 13 -54.50 -36.78 -23.67
N PHE A 14 -54.51 -36.62 -25.00
CA PHE A 14 -55.73 -36.34 -25.75
C PHE A 14 -56.25 -37.63 -26.35
N ILE A 15 -57.40 -38.10 -25.85
CA ILE A 15 -58.10 -39.26 -26.38
C ILE A 15 -59.16 -38.76 -27.38
N PRO A 16 -58.95 -38.87 -28.70
CA PRO A 16 -59.94 -38.45 -29.68
C PRO A 16 -61.17 -39.36 -29.66
N THR A 17 -62.35 -38.79 -29.86
CA THR A 17 -63.58 -39.54 -30.13
C THR A 17 -63.73 -39.82 -31.63
N ALA A 18 -64.43 -40.90 -31.98
CA ALA A 18 -64.72 -41.22 -33.37
C ALA A 18 -65.58 -40.11 -34.01
N THR A 19 -65.15 -39.60 -35.16
CA THR A 19 -65.82 -38.51 -35.88
C THR A 19 -65.65 -38.68 -37.40
N THR A 20 -66.53 -38.05 -38.18
CA THR A 20 -66.48 -38.03 -39.65
C THR A 20 -65.75 -36.81 -40.20
N THR A 21 -65.35 -35.87 -39.35
CA THR A 21 -64.52 -34.70 -39.71
C THR A 21 -63.04 -35.08 -39.74
N ALA A 22 -62.28 -34.53 -40.68
CA ALA A 22 -60.83 -34.72 -40.70
C ALA A 22 -60.17 -34.14 -39.42
N PRO A 23 -59.19 -34.83 -38.80
CA PRO A 23 -58.55 -34.37 -37.58
C PRO A 23 -57.69 -33.13 -37.81
N THR A 24 -57.64 -32.25 -36.82
CA THR A 24 -56.76 -31.08 -36.78
C THR A 24 -55.66 -31.25 -35.73
N SER A 25 -54.48 -30.69 -35.98
CA SER A 25 -53.39 -30.69 -35.02
C SER A 25 -53.68 -29.78 -33.82
N SER A 26 -53.43 -30.27 -32.62
CA SER A 26 -53.42 -29.47 -31.38
C SER A 26 -51.98 -29.16 -30.96
N ILE A 27 -51.71 -27.94 -30.52
CA ILE A 27 -50.41 -27.51 -29.99
C ILE A 27 -50.53 -27.34 -28.48
N VAL A 28 -49.61 -27.94 -27.72
CA VAL A 28 -49.46 -27.69 -26.28
C VAL A 28 -48.14 -26.99 -26.02
N THR A 29 -48.21 -25.71 -25.66
CA THR A 29 -47.04 -24.96 -25.17
C THR A 29 -46.72 -25.36 -23.73
N VAL A 30 -45.44 -25.57 -23.43
CA VAL A 30 -44.90 -25.76 -22.08
C VAL A 30 -43.91 -24.63 -21.82
N THR A 31 -44.01 -23.99 -20.67
CA THR A 31 -43.27 -22.77 -20.31
C THR A 31 -42.28 -23.08 -19.20
N TYR A 32 -41.01 -22.71 -19.41
CA TYR A 32 -39.95 -22.82 -18.41
C TYR A 32 -39.59 -21.44 -17.86
N THR A 33 -39.66 -21.27 -16.55
CA THR A 33 -39.31 -20.02 -15.86
C THR A 33 -37.99 -20.21 -15.12
N PRO A 34 -36.94 -19.42 -15.40
CA PRO A 34 -35.65 -19.55 -14.73
C PRO A 34 -35.76 -19.21 -13.24
N ILE A 35 -34.94 -19.89 -12.44
CA ILE A 35 -34.72 -19.61 -11.03
C ILE A 35 -33.46 -18.76 -10.91
N PHE A 36 -33.50 -17.74 -10.06
CA PHE A 36 -32.35 -16.87 -9.77
C PHE A 36 -31.95 -16.99 -8.30
N SER A 37 -30.64 -17.07 -8.05
CA SER A 37 -30.07 -16.85 -6.73
C SER A 37 -29.38 -15.49 -6.65
N TYR A 38 -29.21 -15.00 -5.42
CA TYR A 38 -28.70 -13.66 -5.13
C TYR A 38 -27.55 -13.77 -4.13
N GLY A 39 -26.54 -12.94 -4.32
CA GLY A 39 -25.37 -12.89 -3.45
C GLY A 39 -24.75 -11.50 -3.40
N GLN A 40 -23.67 -11.40 -2.65
CA GLN A 40 -22.90 -10.18 -2.51
C GLN A 40 -21.43 -10.54 -2.32
N LEU A 41 -20.55 -9.74 -2.91
CA LEU A 41 -19.11 -9.82 -2.73
C LEU A 41 -18.54 -8.42 -2.51
N THR A 42 -17.39 -8.34 -1.84
CA THR A 42 -16.64 -7.10 -1.67
C THR A 42 -15.26 -7.25 -2.28
N VAL A 43 -14.90 -6.33 -3.18
CA VAL A 43 -13.54 -6.19 -3.72
C VAL A 43 -12.87 -4.94 -3.15
N THR A 44 -11.55 -4.88 -3.25
CA THR A 44 -10.74 -3.76 -2.78
C THR A 44 -9.97 -3.07 -3.91
N ARG A 45 -9.79 -1.75 -3.78
CA ARG A 45 -8.75 -1.00 -4.49
C ARG A 45 -7.70 -0.56 -3.48
N THR A 46 -6.48 -1.03 -3.64
CA THR A 46 -5.37 -0.74 -2.74
C THR A 46 -4.39 0.22 -3.41
N ILE A 47 -4.31 1.44 -2.90
CA ILE A 47 -3.36 2.46 -3.33
C ILE A 47 -2.11 2.34 -2.47
N ASN A 48 -1.05 1.78 -3.05
CA ASN A 48 0.25 1.60 -2.43
C ASN A 48 1.17 2.77 -2.76
N TYR A 49 1.83 3.31 -1.75
CA TYR A 49 2.83 4.37 -1.92
C TYR A 49 4.25 3.80 -1.83
N THR A 50 5.19 4.36 -2.59
CA THR A 50 6.61 3.94 -2.58
C THR A 50 7.58 5.10 -2.86
N GLY A 51 8.88 4.89 -2.68
CA GLY A 51 9.94 5.81 -3.13
C GLY A 51 10.43 6.86 -2.12
N ALA A 52 9.73 7.11 -1.01
CA ALA A 52 10.11 8.11 -0.01
C ALA A 52 10.88 7.55 1.21
N GLY A 53 11.35 6.30 1.15
CA GLY A 53 12.03 5.62 2.25
C GLY A 53 11.20 5.63 3.53
N ASN A 54 11.79 6.02 4.66
CA ASN A 54 11.10 6.12 5.96
C ASN A 54 9.97 7.17 6.00
N LYS A 55 9.79 7.99 4.95
CA LYS A 55 8.68 8.94 4.82
C LYS A 55 7.53 8.40 3.95
N THR A 56 7.64 7.17 3.43
CA THR A 56 6.61 6.56 2.59
C THR A 56 5.32 6.41 3.38
N PRO A 57 4.18 6.96 2.91
CA PRO A 57 2.89 6.83 3.60
C PRO A 57 2.38 5.39 3.61
N SER A 58 1.58 5.04 4.61
CA SER A 58 0.81 3.79 4.61
C SER A 58 -0.18 3.75 3.44
N SER A 59 -0.39 2.57 2.87
CA SER A 59 -1.35 2.35 1.79
C SER A 59 -2.77 2.76 2.17
N LYS A 60 -3.52 3.28 1.20
CA LYS A 60 -4.97 3.53 1.33
C LYS A 60 -5.71 2.35 0.72
N ILE A 61 -6.64 1.77 1.48
CA ILE A 61 -7.57 0.73 0.99
C ILE A 61 -8.94 1.37 0.84
N GLU A 62 -9.59 1.09 -0.27
CA GLU A 62 -11.00 1.34 -0.53
C GLU A 62 -11.70 0.02 -0.82
N THR A 63 -12.97 -0.09 -0.46
CA THR A 63 -13.80 -1.30 -0.64
C THR A 63 -15.00 -0.96 -1.51
N LEU A 64 -15.31 -1.81 -2.47
CA LEU A 64 -16.53 -1.70 -3.27
C LEU A 64 -17.30 -3.03 -3.23
N THR A 65 -18.56 -2.92 -2.86
CA THR A 65 -19.50 -4.05 -2.79
C THR A 65 -20.21 -4.22 -4.12
N TYR A 66 -20.36 -5.46 -4.58
CA TYR A 66 -21.14 -5.84 -5.75
C TYR A 66 -22.26 -6.80 -5.32
N ASN A 67 -23.47 -6.56 -5.81
CA ASN A 67 -24.53 -7.57 -5.76
C ASN A 67 -24.36 -8.52 -6.95
N SER A 68 -24.53 -9.81 -6.72
CA SER A 68 -24.52 -10.84 -7.76
C SER A 68 -25.90 -11.45 -7.96
N VAL A 69 -26.29 -11.69 -9.20
CA VAL A 69 -27.49 -12.46 -9.57
C VAL A 69 -27.07 -13.61 -10.47
N THR A 70 -27.29 -14.84 -10.04
CA THR A 70 -26.97 -16.06 -10.81
C THR A 70 -28.25 -16.66 -11.37
N ASN A 71 -28.26 -16.94 -12.67
CA ASN A 71 -29.31 -17.73 -13.31
C ASN A 71 -29.00 -19.21 -13.10
N GLU A 72 -29.75 -19.89 -12.24
CA GLU A 72 -29.54 -21.30 -11.91
C GLU A 72 -29.72 -22.23 -13.12
N GLY A 73 -30.43 -21.77 -14.15
CA GLY A 73 -30.68 -22.49 -15.39
C GLY A 73 -29.53 -22.46 -16.40
N THR A 74 -28.67 -21.43 -16.35
CA THR A 74 -27.51 -21.27 -17.26
C THR A 74 -26.16 -21.27 -16.54
N GLY A 75 -26.13 -21.06 -15.22
CA GLY A 75 -24.92 -20.83 -14.43
C GLY A 75 -24.32 -19.43 -14.59
N GLU A 76 -24.89 -18.58 -15.44
CA GLU A 76 -24.39 -17.22 -15.70
C GLU A 76 -24.66 -16.30 -14.49
N THR A 77 -23.66 -15.52 -14.10
CA THR A 77 -23.77 -14.58 -12.97
C THR A 77 -23.48 -13.16 -13.44
N SER A 78 -24.39 -12.25 -13.15
CA SER A 78 -24.23 -10.81 -13.37
C SER A 78 -23.85 -10.12 -12.05
N TYR A 79 -22.83 -9.26 -12.09
CA TYR A 79 -22.31 -8.51 -10.96
C TYR A 79 -22.58 -7.02 -11.17
N THR A 80 -23.26 -6.37 -10.22
CA THR A 80 -23.60 -4.95 -10.27
C THR A 80 -22.94 -4.21 -9.10
N PRO A 81 -22.07 -3.21 -9.35
CA PRO A 81 -21.42 -2.44 -8.30
C PRO A 81 -22.42 -1.56 -7.54
N MET A 82 -22.21 -1.41 -6.23
CA MET A 82 -23.02 -0.57 -5.33
C MET A 82 -22.40 0.80 -5.07
N GLY A 83 -21.64 1.35 -6.03
CA GLY A 83 -20.94 2.62 -5.88
C GLY A 83 -19.70 2.72 -6.76
N ALA A 84 -18.76 3.56 -6.32
CA ALA A 84 -17.51 3.89 -7.00
C ALA A 84 -16.34 3.91 -5.99
N TYR A 85 -15.10 3.84 -6.47
CA TYR A 85 -13.93 4.18 -5.68
C TYR A 85 -13.63 5.67 -5.82
N ALA A 86 -13.48 6.38 -4.71
CA ALA A 86 -13.39 7.85 -4.72
C ALA A 86 -12.05 8.35 -5.26
N ALA A 87 -11.97 9.64 -5.62
CA ALA A 87 -10.67 10.26 -5.89
C ALA A 87 -9.85 10.37 -4.59
N VAL A 88 -8.61 9.88 -4.60
CA VAL A 88 -7.72 9.87 -3.43
C VAL A 88 -6.52 10.77 -3.68
N LYS A 89 -6.38 11.83 -2.87
CA LYS A 89 -5.23 12.73 -2.94
C LYS A 89 -4.00 12.12 -2.25
N SER A 90 -2.88 12.11 -2.95
CA SER A 90 -1.59 11.63 -2.44
C SER A 90 -1.03 12.55 -1.35
N PRO A 91 -0.53 12.03 -0.21
CA PRO A 91 0.11 12.83 0.83
C PRO A 91 1.29 13.67 0.34
N LYS A 92 1.34 14.96 0.69
CA LYS A 92 2.46 15.83 0.29
C LYS A 92 3.69 15.57 1.17
N ILE A 93 4.83 15.23 0.56
CA ILE A 93 6.09 14.98 1.26
C ILE A 93 7.13 16.03 0.86
N THR A 94 7.66 16.77 1.84
CA THR A 94 8.68 17.80 1.60
C THR A 94 9.95 17.20 0.98
N GLY A 95 10.36 17.75 -0.17
CA GLY A 95 11.52 17.30 -0.93
C GLY A 95 11.22 16.20 -1.96
N TYR A 96 9.96 15.80 -2.13
CA TYR A 96 9.56 14.80 -3.13
C TYR A 96 8.43 15.32 -4.03
N SER A 97 8.48 14.94 -5.31
CA SER A 97 7.33 14.96 -6.22
C SER A 97 6.66 13.59 -6.22
N VAL A 98 5.44 13.52 -6.74
CA VAL A 98 4.66 12.29 -6.88
C VAL A 98 4.20 12.14 -8.33
N ASP A 99 4.14 10.92 -8.83
CA ASP A 99 3.62 10.60 -10.18
C ASP A 99 2.13 10.90 -10.32
N TYR A 100 1.33 10.60 -9.30
CA TYR A 100 -0.09 10.93 -9.21
C TYR A 100 -0.36 11.82 -7.99
N GLU A 101 -0.64 13.11 -8.19
CA GLU A 101 -1.12 13.98 -7.09
C GLU A 101 -2.49 13.53 -6.57
N ILE A 102 -3.32 12.99 -7.46
CA ILE A 102 -4.64 12.44 -7.18
C ILE A 102 -4.75 11.12 -7.97
N VAL A 103 -5.01 10.02 -7.27
CA VAL A 103 -5.54 8.80 -7.89
C VAL A 103 -7.01 9.06 -8.21
N ALA A 104 -7.39 8.91 -9.47
CA ALA A 104 -8.71 9.28 -9.96
C ALA A 104 -9.84 8.46 -9.34
N GLU A 105 -11.04 9.05 -9.33
CA GLU A 105 -12.28 8.31 -9.11
C GLU A 105 -12.45 7.23 -10.19
N GLU A 106 -12.99 6.08 -9.81
CA GLU A 106 -13.29 4.98 -10.71
C GLU A 106 -14.71 4.49 -10.46
N ILE A 107 -15.52 4.47 -11.51
CA ILE A 107 -16.94 4.07 -11.49
C ILE A 107 -17.09 2.80 -12.33
N PRO A 108 -17.06 1.60 -11.71
CA PRO A 108 -17.26 0.36 -12.45
C PRO A 108 -18.68 0.24 -13.00
N VAL A 109 -18.83 -0.58 -14.04
CA VAL A 109 -20.13 -0.92 -14.64
C VAL A 109 -20.50 -2.38 -14.33
N ALA A 110 -21.77 -2.73 -14.54
CA ALA A 110 -22.21 -4.11 -14.39
C ALA A 110 -21.50 -5.03 -15.41
N SER A 111 -21.20 -6.26 -15.00
CA SER A 111 -20.39 -7.22 -15.77
C SER A 111 -20.82 -8.66 -15.52
N LEU A 112 -20.60 -9.54 -16.50
CA LEU A 112 -20.72 -11.00 -16.36
C LEU A 112 -19.40 -11.66 -15.89
N THR A 113 -18.30 -10.89 -15.88
CA THR A 113 -17.01 -11.33 -15.34
C THR A 113 -16.96 -10.99 -13.85
N MET A 114 -16.56 -11.95 -13.02
CA MET A 114 -16.38 -11.74 -11.59
C MET A 114 -15.36 -10.60 -11.34
N PRO A 115 -15.72 -9.55 -10.58
CA PRO A 115 -14.80 -8.46 -10.27
C PRO A 115 -13.66 -8.95 -9.37
N VAL A 116 -12.50 -8.30 -9.48
CA VAL A 116 -11.27 -8.65 -8.76
C VAL A 116 -10.71 -7.45 -8.01
N ASN A 117 -9.85 -7.72 -7.02
CA ASN A 117 -9.14 -6.67 -6.30
C ASN A 117 -8.14 -5.96 -7.22
N GLN A 118 -7.99 -4.66 -7.00
CA GLN A 118 -7.12 -3.77 -7.77
C GLN A 118 -5.98 -3.24 -6.91
N VAL A 119 -4.84 -2.95 -7.55
CA VAL A 119 -3.70 -2.29 -6.93
C VAL A 119 -3.28 -1.11 -7.80
N VAL A 120 -3.19 0.08 -7.19
CA VAL A 120 -2.62 1.28 -7.79
C VAL A 120 -1.30 1.56 -7.09
N LEU A 121 -0.23 1.79 -7.86
CA LEU A 121 1.07 2.17 -7.31
C LEU A 121 1.31 3.67 -7.53
N VAL A 122 1.72 4.36 -6.48
CA VAL A 122 2.02 5.80 -6.46
C VAL A 122 3.45 5.99 -5.97
N THR A 123 4.29 6.62 -6.78
CA THR A 123 5.74 6.71 -6.60
C THR A 123 6.17 8.13 -6.27
N TYR A 124 6.82 8.29 -5.11
CA TYR A 124 7.50 9.53 -4.75
C TYR A 124 8.93 9.54 -5.31
N THR A 125 9.30 10.62 -5.99
CA THR A 125 10.66 10.85 -6.51
C THR A 125 11.28 12.05 -5.80
N LEU A 126 12.54 11.94 -5.37
CA LEU A 126 13.24 13.04 -4.71
C LEU A 126 13.41 14.21 -5.69
N ILE A 127 12.99 15.41 -5.29
CA ILE A 127 13.18 16.63 -6.08
C ILE A 127 14.67 16.97 -6.06
N PRO A 128 15.36 17.03 -7.22
CA PRO A 128 16.77 17.39 -7.25
C PRO A 128 16.96 18.85 -6.81
N VAL A 129 17.74 19.05 -5.76
CA VAL A 129 18.21 20.39 -5.39
C VAL A 129 19.23 20.85 -6.43
N LYS A 130 19.05 22.04 -7.00
CA LYS A 130 20.10 22.67 -7.80
C LYS A 130 21.30 22.95 -6.89
N PRO A 131 22.54 22.60 -7.28
CA PRO A 131 23.73 23.01 -6.54
C PRO A 131 23.73 24.53 -6.36
N VAL A 132 23.99 25.00 -5.14
CA VAL A 132 24.25 26.41 -4.89
C VAL A 132 25.61 26.73 -5.49
N GLU A 133 25.70 27.71 -6.38
CA GLU A 133 27.00 28.15 -6.90
C GLU A 133 27.91 28.60 -5.73
N PRO A 134 29.18 28.17 -5.70
CA PRO A 134 30.08 28.59 -4.63
C PRO A 134 30.25 30.11 -4.66
N VAL A 135 29.95 30.76 -3.54
CA VAL A 135 30.21 32.19 -3.34
C VAL A 135 31.68 32.46 -3.66
N LYS A 136 31.96 33.33 -4.63
CA LYS A 136 33.34 33.71 -4.96
C LYS A 136 34.02 34.24 -3.69
N PRO A 137 35.26 33.81 -3.37
CA PRO A 137 35.98 34.30 -2.20
C PRO A 137 36.00 35.83 -2.19
N VAL A 138 35.44 36.42 -1.13
CA VAL A 138 35.51 37.86 -0.93
C VAL A 138 36.98 38.19 -0.70
N LYS A 139 37.55 39.10 -1.51
CA LYS A 139 38.93 39.55 -1.31
C LYS A 139 39.06 40.08 0.12
N PRO A 140 40.03 39.60 0.94
CA PRO A 140 40.22 40.12 2.28
C PRO A 140 40.31 41.64 2.27
N SER A 141 39.51 42.29 3.12
CA SER A 141 39.71 43.69 3.42
C SER A 141 41.14 43.86 3.97
N LYS A 142 41.82 44.92 3.53
CA LYS A 142 43.13 45.29 4.08
C LYS A 142 42.99 45.38 5.61
N PRO A 143 43.86 44.73 6.40
CA PRO A 143 43.81 44.88 7.85
C PRO A 143 43.78 46.35 8.24
N ALA A 144 42.92 46.69 9.19
CA ALA A 144 43.02 47.98 9.87
C ALA A 144 44.46 48.12 10.42
N ALA A 145 44.97 49.35 10.41
CA ALA A 145 46.27 49.61 11.03
C ALA A 145 46.22 49.18 12.51
N PRO A 146 47.31 48.66 13.09
CA PRO A 146 47.33 48.34 14.51
C PRO A 146 46.98 49.57 15.33
N ASP A 147 46.03 49.45 16.26
CA ASP A 147 45.82 50.47 17.27
C ASP A 147 47.10 50.64 18.09
N THR A 148 47.48 51.89 18.33
CA THR A 148 48.70 52.23 19.07
C THR A 148 48.58 51.71 20.51
N PRO A 149 49.60 51.02 21.06
CA PRO A 149 49.52 50.49 22.42
C PRO A 149 49.55 51.65 23.43
N ASP A 150 48.45 51.81 24.18
CA ASP A 150 48.41 52.74 25.31
C ASP A 150 49.18 52.16 26.51
N SER A 151 50.08 52.96 27.08
CA SER A 151 51.06 52.49 28.05
C SER A 151 50.62 52.75 29.50
N LEU A 152 50.23 51.67 30.17
CA LEU A 152 50.23 51.42 31.63
C LEU A 152 50.53 52.59 32.59
N GLN A 153 49.64 52.83 33.56
CA GLN A 153 50.03 53.22 34.92
C GLN A 153 49.11 52.65 36.02
N THR A 154 49.70 52.23 37.15
CA THR A 154 49.12 51.57 38.36
C THR A 154 48.90 52.57 39.52
N GLN A 155 48.20 52.31 40.63
CA GLN A 155 47.74 51.08 41.35
C GLN A 155 46.19 51.15 41.58
N GLY A 156 45.44 50.32 42.33
CA GLY A 156 45.65 49.28 43.37
C GLY A 156 45.40 49.82 44.80
N PRO A 157 45.08 49.00 45.84
CA PRO A 157 44.27 47.76 45.91
C PRO A 157 42.92 48.01 46.65
N LYS A 158 42.13 46.96 46.99
CA LYS A 158 41.49 46.70 48.33
C LYS A 158 40.20 45.83 48.33
N LYS A 159 40.34 44.61 48.89
CA LYS A 159 39.39 43.81 49.70
C LYS A 159 38.07 43.27 49.11
N GLU A 160 38.11 41.96 48.88
CA GLU A 160 37.09 40.94 49.19
C GLU A 160 36.36 41.13 50.55
N PRO A 161 35.10 40.67 50.64
CA PRO A 161 34.51 40.18 51.89
C PRO A 161 33.98 38.73 51.77
N VAL A 162 34.66 37.82 52.46
CA VAL A 162 34.04 36.67 53.15
C VAL A 162 33.36 37.27 54.41
N VAL A 163 32.25 36.80 54.99
CA VAL A 163 31.99 35.49 55.64
C VAL A 163 30.48 35.30 55.92
N GLN A 164 29.98 34.05 55.88
CA GLN A 164 29.10 33.37 56.88
C GLN A 164 27.78 34.03 57.38
N SER A 165 26.83 33.34 58.03
CA SER A 165 26.42 31.94 58.29
C SER A 165 24.91 32.02 58.67
N VAL A 166 24.04 31.01 58.59
CA VAL A 166 23.74 29.91 59.56
C VAL A 166 22.43 29.26 59.04
N MET A 167 21.99 28.03 59.33
CA MET A 167 22.43 26.86 60.12
C MET A 167 21.91 25.62 59.34
N SER A 168 22.57 24.46 59.20
CA SER A 168 23.32 23.61 60.15
C SER A 168 22.45 22.54 60.83
N GLY A 169 22.88 21.27 60.68
CA GLY A 169 22.48 20.10 61.47
C GLY A 169 21.61 19.08 60.72
N SER A 170 21.90 17.77 60.69
CA SER A 170 23.10 17.04 61.12
C SER A 170 23.24 15.69 60.37
N GLU A 171 24.49 15.22 60.29
CA GLU A 171 25.03 13.84 60.42
C GLU A 171 24.06 12.69 60.86
N MET A 172 24.34 11.39 60.64
CA MET A 172 25.64 10.68 60.52
C MET A 172 25.49 9.28 59.86
N THR A 173 26.62 8.63 59.52
CA THR A 173 26.92 7.16 59.42
C THR A 173 25.81 6.15 59.06
N GLU A 174 25.97 5.34 58.00
CA GLU A 174 26.69 4.04 58.01
C GLU A 174 26.22 3.05 59.09
N VAL A 175 25.72 1.86 58.68
CA VAL A 175 26.10 0.52 59.21
C VAL A 175 25.23 -0.63 58.64
N ARG A 176 25.91 -1.70 58.21
CA ARG A 176 25.55 -3.15 58.12
C ARG A 176 24.09 -3.64 58.05
N SER A 177 23.81 -4.34 56.93
CA SER A 177 23.69 -5.82 56.83
C SER A 177 22.89 -6.62 57.88
N SER A 178 21.73 -7.14 57.45
CA SER A 178 21.20 -8.49 57.74
C SER A 178 20.42 -8.93 56.49
N LYS A 179 20.76 -10.01 55.76
CA LYS A 179 20.73 -11.46 56.07
C LYS A 179 19.38 -11.99 56.57
N GLN A 180 18.50 -12.34 55.62
CA GLN A 180 17.72 -13.60 55.62
C GLN A 180 17.16 -13.80 54.18
N SER A 181 17.68 -14.63 53.28
CA SER A 181 17.96 -16.08 53.30
C SER A 181 16.72 -16.99 53.47
N VAL A 182 16.07 -17.31 52.35
CA VAL A 182 15.56 -18.66 52.07
C VAL A 182 16.04 -19.07 50.68
N ASP A 183 16.91 -20.07 50.65
CA ASP A 183 17.29 -20.83 49.44
C ASP A 183 16.09 -21.74 49.08
N THR A 184 15.78 -22.03 47.82
CA THR A 184 16.33 -23.22 47.17
C THR A 184 16.26 -23.08 45.64
N GLN A 185 17.44 -23.06 45.02
CA GLN A 185 17.88 -23.77 43.79
C GLN A 185 16.79 -24.19 42.75
N ALA A 186 16.99 -23.98 41.45
CA ALA A 186 18.24 -24.34 40.76
C ALA A 186 18.62 -23.46 39.54
N LYS A 187 19.92 -23.13 39.51
CA LYS A 187 20.90 -23.25 38.40
C LYS A 187 20.59 -22.53 37.06
N VAL A 188 21.19 -21.37 36.71
CA VAL A 188 22.63 -21.06 36.40
C VAL A 188 23.05 -21.70 35.04
N ASP A 189 23.63 -21.01 34.05
CA ASP A 189 24.41 -19.74 33.94
C ASP A 189 23.77 -18.71 32.97
N LYS A 190 23.89 -17.37 33.10
CA LYS A 190 25.08 -16.45 33.05
C LYS A 190 25.86 -16.56 31.71
N THR A 191 26.28 -15.48 31.03
CA THR A 191 26.76 -14.17 31.51
C THR A 191 26.45 -13.03 30.53
N ALA A 192 26.19 -11.83 31.03
CA ALA A 192 25.97 -10.62 30.23
C ALA A 192 27.27 -9.87 29.90
N LYS A 193 27.26 -9.03 28.86
CA LYS A 193 27.90 -7.70 28.93
C LYS A 193 27.37 -6.71 27.89
N ILE A 194 27.11 -5.50 28.36
CA ILE A 194 26.74 -4.32 27.56
C ILE A 194 28.02 -3.51 27.33
N THR A 195 28.30 -3.11 26.08
CA THR A 195 29.12 -1.93 25.75
C THR A 195 28.61 -1.34 24.44
N ALA A 196 28.59 -0.01 24.33
CA ALA A 196 28.01 0.70 23.19
C ALA A 196 28.96 0.83 21.99
N LYS A 197 28.34 1.08 20.82
CA LYS A 197 28.84 1.95 19.74
C LYS A 197 30.11 1.50 18.99
N MET A 198 29.90 0.93 17.79
CA MET A 198 30.49 1.42 16.51
C MET A 198 29.61 0.94 15.34
N LEU A 199 29.51 1.73 14.27
CA LEU A 199 28.95 1.27 12.98
C LEU A 199 30.09 0.64 12.16
N PRO A 200 29.94 -0.58 11.62
CA PRO A 200 30.86 -1.08 10.60
C PRO A 200 30.56 -0.42 9.24
N GLN A 201 31.59 0.11 8.59
CA GLN A 201 31.53 0.67 7.24
C GLN A 201 32.71 0.16 6.40
N THR A 202 32.40 -0.21 5.16
CA THR A 202 33.28 -0.50 4.00
C THR A 202 34.28 -1.68 4.05
N ASN A 203 34.09 -2.53 3.03
CA ASN A 203 35.09 -3.26 2.25
C ASN A 203 35.85 -4.43 2.89
N GLU A 204 35.23 -5.62 2.83
CA GLU A 204 35.97 -6.83 2.42
C GLU A 204 35.27 -7.53 1.25
N GLN A 205 36.08 -8.00 0.29
CA GLN A 205 35.68 -8.76 -0.88
C GLN A 205 35.97 -10.24 -0.60
N THR A 206 34.95 -11.10 -0.52
CA THR A 206 35.04 -12.49 -1.01
C THR A 206 33.69 -13.20 -1.06
N THR A 207 33.30 -13.55 -2.29
CA THR A 207 32.74 -14.85 -2.71
C THR A 207 31.62 -15.48 -1.87
N SER A 208 30.38 -15.40 -2.38
CA SER A 208 29.56 -16.61 -2.62
C SER A 208 28.34 -16.39 -3.54
N ILE A 209 28.48 -16.92 -4.77
CA ILE A 209 27.51 -17.64 -5.62
C ILE A 209 26.11 -17.07 -6.02
N LEU A 210 25.94 -16.92 -7.35
CA LEU A 210 24.71 -17.08 -8.19
C LEU A 210 23.59 -16.02 -7.99
N SER A 211 22.98 -15.42 -9.02
CA SER A 211 22.89 -15.74 -10.46
C SER A 211 22.83 -14.46 -11.33
N LEU A 212 23.33 -14.53 -12.57
CA LEU A 212 23.37 -13.43 -13.53
C LEU A 212 22.34 -13.68 -14.64
N ILE A 213 21.22 -12.95 -14.65
CA ILE A 213 20.26 -13.01 -15.75
C ILE A 213 20.83 -12.19 -16.92
N GLY A 214 21.29 -12.89 -17.96
CA GLY A 214 21.80 -12.28 -19.17
C GLY A 214 20.70 -11.58 -19.97
N VAL A 215 20.98 -10.36 -20.43
CA VAL A 215 20.13 -9.61 -21.36
C VAL A 215 20.26 -10.22 -22.76
N ALA A 216 19.13 -10.50 -23.41
CA ALA A 216 19.06 -10.80 -24.84
C ALA A 216 17.96 -9.95 -25.50
N LEU A 217 18.38 -8.91 -26.22
CA LEU A 217 17.54 -8.12 -27.13
C LEU A 217 17.78 -8.62 -28.56
N LEU A 218 16.72 -9.00 -29.30
CA LEU A 218 16.47 -8.60 -30.70
C LEU A 218 15.25 -9.31 -31.32
N THR A 219 14.25 -8.50 -31.64
CA THR A 219 13.34 -8.55 -32.81
C THR A 219 13.09 -9.85 -33.59
N LEU A 220 11.81 -10.17 -33.77
CA LEU A 220 11.26 -10.69 -35.03
C LEU A 220 9.96 -9.92 -35.36
N TRP A 221 9.79 -9.51 -36.61
CA TRP A 221 8.72 -8.61 -37.06
C TRP A 221 7.89 -9.27 -38.18
N THR A 222 6.61 -8.91 -38.25
CA THR A 222 5.69 -9.07 -39.40
C THR A 222 5.47 -10.47 -40.02
N SER A 223 4.28 -11.05 -39.80
CA SER A 223 3.26 -11.23 -40.87
C SER A 223 2.11 -12.16 -40.44
N LEU A 224 0.87 -11.67 -40.48
CA LEU A 224 -0.17 -12.27 -41.31
C LEU A 224 -1.31 -11.27 -41.55
N PHE A 225 -1.44 -10.82 -42.80
CA PHE A 225 -2.50 -9.92 -43.25
C PHE A 225 -3.73 -10.73 -43.68
N GLY A 226 -4.90 -10.42 -43.10
CA GLY A 226 -6.20 -10.51 -43.77
C GLY A 226 -6.86 -11.87 -44.00
N LEU A 227 -8.13 -11.97 -43.61
CA LEU A 227 -9.15 -12.67 -44.40
C LEU A 227 -10.50 -11.92 -44.37
N LYS A 228 -11.28 -12.09 -45.44
CA LYS A 228 -12.35 -11.18 -45.88
C LYS A 228 -13.58 -11.08 -44.96
N ARG A 229 -14.16 -9.88 -44.86
CA ARG A 229 -15.63 -9.71 -44.73
C ARG A 229 -16.30 -10.19 -46.03
N LYS A 230 -17.34 -11.00 -45.93
CA LYS A 230 -18.41 -11.09 -46.94
C LYS A 230 -19.60 -10.29 -46.42
N GLN A 231 -20.07 -9.31 -47.18
CA GLN A 231 -21.47 -8.91 -47.11
C GLN A 231 -22.23 -9.79 -48.12
N HIS A 232 -23.49 -10.12 -47.82
CA HIS A 232 -24.42 -10.60 -48.82
C HIS A 232 -25.49 -9.53 -48.99
N GLU A 233 -25.64 -9.07 -50.23
CA GLU A 233 -26.64 -8.09 -50.61
C GLU A 233 -28.01 -8.75 -50.70
N LYS A 234 -29.06 -7.93 -50.73
CA LYS A 234 -30.43 -8.35 -50.98
C LYS A 234 -30.61 -8.51 -52.49
N ASP A 235 -31.40 -9.52 -52.88
CA ASP A 235 -32.55 -9.41 -53.79
C ASP A 235 -33.37 -10.70 -53.69
#